data_AF-A0A534V8D3-F1
#
_entry.id   AF-A0A534V8D3-F1
#
_cell.length_a   1.000
_cell.length_b   1.000
_cell.length_c   1.000
_cell.angle_alpha   90.00
_cell.angle_beta   90.00
_cell.angle_gamma   90.00
#
_symmetry.space_group_name_H-M   'P 1'
#
loop_
_entity.id
_entity.type
_entity.pdbx_description
1 polymer ?
#
loop_
_entity_poly.entity_id
_entity_poly.type
_entity_poly.pdbx_seq_one_letter_code
_entity_poly.pdbx_strand_id
1 'polypeptide(L)'
;MPIREIPKKWLKERRPDLYKALFEKKDAHVTPQIKATVDKLTRKGLSDGLIKYLDKHPEVNAVFFQRGGRTAASRTMGEHSKKFFGNFIFDNRWELMNKAATFPGDVWRLAEERIIEPLAWVDRVHVTDPEGTNFTFDVDEKQAQAWAKGGYQQGHLYMFPHQATGRFPYSTVDYPAFTKEYNPRFLLKVNGIFAGTTNHTGSYPRIEVRLKDGYVAEVKGGGIYGEVWREFLKYPKINDVTYPFHDQPGYWWIYEAGLGTNPKFFKRPDEAMEGTNSSERNNAGVIHWGFGLRLHHGPDKPLESKEWMDFAAQHALPNDHWWHVHNTLPTYRIRIRGTKNTWLTVIDKGEITAYRAPEVRALASRYGDPRDLLADDWSPHLPGINAPGSYEDYAKDPWKTQVMVMKKIESSSYEYFYPALKKK
;
A
#
# COMPACT_ATOMS: atom_id res chain seq x y z
N MET A 1 24.85 6.68 0.85
CA MET A 1 24.27 8.00 0.55
C MET A 1 24.46 8.54 -0.89
N PRO A 2 25.32 8.01 -1.80
CA PRO A 2 25.48 8.64 -3.14
C PRO A 2 24.39 8.32 -4.18
N ILE A 3 23.58 7.26 -3.98
CA ILE A 3 22.62 6.76 -4.99
C ILE A 3 21.50 7.78 -5.32
N ARG A 4 21.13 8.64 -4.35
CA ARG A 4 20.00 9.58 -4.51
C ARG A 4 20.37 10.91 -5.20
N GLU A 5 21.66 11.23 -5.30
CA GLU A 5 22.09 12.51 -5.88
C GLU A 5 22.18 12.46 -7.41
N ILE A 6 22.47 11.28 -7.98
CA ILE A 6 22.53 11.11 -9.44
C ILE A 6 21.15 11.40 -10.08
N PRO A 7 20.03 10.80 -9.63
CA PRO A 7 18.71 11.10 -10.20
C PRO A 7 18.29 12.56 -10.01
N LYS A 8 18.63 13.18 -8.86
CA LYS A 8 18.36 14.59 -8.60
C LYS A 8 19.10 15.52 -9.53
N LYS A 9 20.40 15.29 -9.74
CA LYS A 9 21.23 16.08 -10.67
C LYS A 9 20.68 15.97 -12.09
N TRP A 10 20.38 14.75 -12.54
CA TRP A 10 19.77 14.51 -13.84
C TRP A 10 18.44 15.27 -14.00
N LEU A 11 17.56 15.24 -13.00
CA LEU A 11 16.30 15.98 -13.04
C LEU A 11 16.54 17.50 -13.09
N LYS A 12 17.49 18.01 -12.31
CA LYS A 12 17.85 19.44 -12.28
C LYS A 12 18.29 19.94 -13.65
N GLU A 13 19.11 19.16 -14.35
CA GLU A 13 19.64 19.50 -15.67
C GLU A 13 18.55 19.47 -16.74
N ARG A 14 17.62 18.51 -16.67
CA ARG A 14 16.62 18.29 -17.74
C ARG A 14 15.29 19.02 -17.53
N ARG A 15 14.86 19.15 -16.28
CA ARG A 15 13.60 19.78 -15.84
C ARG A 15 13.83 20.59 -14.56
N PRO A 16 14.54 21.73 -14.66
CA PRO A 16 14.83 22.58 -13.51
C PRO A 16 13.54 23.08 -12.82
N ASP A 17 12.44 23.22 -13.57
CA ASP A 17 11.11 23.53 -13.05
C ASP A 17 10.59 22.45 -12.10
N LEU A 18 10.66 21.17 -12.47
CA LEU A 18 10.25 20.05 -11.62
C LEU A 18 11.21 19.86 -10.45
N TYR A 19 12.51 19.99 -10.69
CA TYR A 19 13.50 19.93 -9.62
C TYR A 19 13.21 20.98 -8.54
N LYS A 20 12.94 22.22 -8.95
CA LYS A 20 12.59 23.31 -8.04
C LYS A 20 11.31 23.00 -7.27
N ALA A 21 10.28 22.50 -7.94
CA ALA A 21 9.01 22.13 -7.30
C ALA A 21 9.16 21.03 -6.23
N LEU A 22 10.07 20.07 -6.45
CA LEU A 22 10.27 18.93 -5.53
C LEU A 22 11.28 19.20 -4.41
N PHE A 23 12.38 19.89 -4.71
CA PHE A 23 13.55 19.93 -3.84
C PHE A 23 13.90 21.33 -3.32
N GLU A 24 13.55 22.39 -4.04
CA GLU A 24 13.83 23.76 -3.62
C GLU A 24 12.64 24.31 -2.83
N LYS A 25 12.54 23.88 -1.56
CA LYS A 25 11.66 24.56 -0.60
C LYS A 25 12.25 25.92 -0.25
N LYS A 26 11.46 26.98 -0.39
CA LYS A 26 11.90 28.38 -0.21
C LYS A 26 12.45 28.68 1.20
N ASP A 27 12.11 27.89 2.24
CA ASP A 27 12.37 28.25 3.64
C ASP A 27 13.03 27.15 4.52
N ALA A 28 13.59 26.07 3.95
CA ALA A 28 14.17 24.99 4.76
C ALA A 28 15.69 25.13 4.96
N HIS A 29 16.13 25.80 6.02
CA HIS A 29 17.52 25.71 6.51
C HIS A 29 17.74 24.39 7.27
N VAL A 30 18.17 23.35 6.57
CA VAL A 30 18.60 22.09 7.19
C VAL A 30 20.07 22.20 7.58
N THR A 31 20.36 22.44 8.85
CA THR A 31 21.74 22.44 9.36
C THR A 31 22.32 21.02 9.38
N PRO A 32 23.66 20.86 9.37
CA PRO A 32 24.29 19.54 9.54
C PRO A 32 23.83 18.82 10.80
N GLN A 33 23.56 19.55 11.88
CA GLN A 33 23.04 19.03 13.14
C GLN A 33 21.62 18.48 12.98
N ILE A 34 20.73 19.22 12.30
CA ILE A 34 19.36 18.74 12.01
C ILE A 34 19.43 17.47 11.16
N LYS A 35 20.28 17.45 10.12
CA LYS A 35 20.47 16.27 9.27
C LYS A 35 20.95 15.06 10.06
N ALA A 36 21.97 15.22 10.92
CA ALA A 36 22.49 14.14 11.74
C ALA A 36 21.45 13.61 12.74
N THR A 37 20.61 14.49 13.30
CA THR A 37 19.49 14.10 14.16
C THR A 37 18.42 13.32 13.38
N VAL A 38 18.03 13.82 12.20
CA VAL A 38 17.07 13.13 11.33
C VAL A 38 17.58 11.75 10.92
N ASP A 39 18.86 11.62 10.57
CA ASP A 39 19.47 10.34 10.19
C ASP A 39 19.34 9.29 11.31
N LYS A 40 19.51 9.69 12.58
CA LYS A 40 19.28 8.83 13.76
C LYS A 40 17.81 8.46 13.95
N LEU A 41 16.89 9.33 13.56
CA LEU A 41 15.44 9.12 13.66
C LEU A 41 14.84 8.42 12.43
N THR A 42 15.62 8.16 11.38
CA THR A 42 15.16 7.34 10.26
C THR A 42 14.84 5.92 10.73
N ARG A 43 14.02 5.17 9.95
CA ARG A 43 13.76 3.75 10.21
C ARG A 43 15.05 2.96 10.42
N LYS A 44 16.07 3.19 9.58
CA LYS A 44 17.38 2.54 9.71
C LYS A 44 18.09 2.96 10.99
N GLY A 45 18.23 4.27 11.25
CA GLY A 45 18.90 4.77 12.45
C GLY A 45 18.27 4.25 13.75
N LEU A 46 16.93 4.25 13.82
CA LEU A 46 16.18 3.68 14.94
C LEU A 46 16.40 2.17 15.07
N SER A 47 16.45 1.43 13.96
CA SER A 47 16.69 -0.01 13.99
C SER A 47 18.12 -0.33 14.45
N ASP A 48 19.12 0.39 13.95
CA ASP A 48 20.52 0.23 14.36
C ASP A 48 20.69 0.52 15.86
N GLY A 49 19.99 1.54 16.38
CA GLY A 49 19.96 1.86 17.81
C GLY A 49 19.28 0.78 18.65
N LEU A 50 18.13 0.30 18.19
CA LEU A 50 17.37 -0.76 18.85
C LEU A 50 18.15 -2.07 18.91
N ILE A 51 18.82 -2.48 17.83
CA ILE A 51 19.68 -3.68 17.82
C ILE A 51 20.78 -3.56 18.89
N LYS A 52 21.51 -2.45 18.92
CA LYS A 52 22.57 -2.21 19.92
C LYS A 52 22.06 -2.24 21.35
N TYR A 53 20.81 -1.81 21.56
CA TYR A 53 20.15 -1.90 22.86
C TYR A 53 19.84 -3.37 23.19
N LEU A 54 19.18 -4.09 22.29
CA LEU A 54 18.79 -5.49 22.50
C LEU A 54 19.98 -6.46 22.64
N ASP A 55 21.14 -6.14 22.05
CA ASP A 55 22.39 -6.87 22.26
C ASP A 55 22.88 -6.79 23.72
N LYS A 56 22.62 -5.67 24.40
CA LYS A 56 23.01 -5.43 25.80
C LYS A 56 21.92 -5.80 26.81
N HIS A 57 20.70 -6.00 26.32
CA HIS A 57 19.50 -6.22 27.13
C HIS A 57 18.83 -7.54 26.75
N PRO A 58 19.46 -8.70 27.05
CA PRO A 58 18.93 -10.01 26.73
C PRO A 58 17.59 -10.30 27.45
N GLU A 59 17.32 -9.63 28.57
CA GLU A 59 16.07 -9.71 29.33
C GLU A 59 14.83 -9.22 28.57
N VAL A 60 15.01 -8.37 27.54
CA VAL A 60 13.91 -7.90 26.71
C VAL A 60 13.45 -9.03 25.79
N ASN A 61 12.22 -9.48 25.98
CA ASN A 61 11.63 -10.60 25.24
C ASN A 61 10.60 -10.18 24.17
N ALA A 62 10.08 -8.94 24.25
CA ALA A 62 9.08 -8.42 23.33
C ALA A 62 9.35 -6.95 22.98
N VAL A 63 9.13 -6.60 21.72
CA VAL A 63 9.33 -5.25 21.17
C VAL A 63 8.14 -4.86 20.30
N PHE A 64 7.57 -3.70 20.60
CA PHE A 64 6.65 -3.00 19.72
C PHE A 64 7.39 -1.84 19.05
N PHE A 65 7.53 -1.87 17.72
CA PHE A 65 8.45 -0.97 17.00
C PHE A 65 7.82 -0.40 15.74
N GLN A 66 8.03 0.90 15.49
CA GLN A 66 7.47 1.67 14.36
C GLN A 66 5.94 1.75 14.38
N ARG A 67 5.39 2.68 13.58
CA ARG A 67 3.93 2.87 13.44
C ARG A 67 3.28 1.95 12.39
N GLY A 68 4.05 1.33 11.51
CA GLY A 68 3.48 0.53 10.43
C GLY A 68 4.52 -0.27 9.63
N GLY A 69 4.02 -0.91 8.57
CA GLY A 69 4.83 -1.73 7.67
C GLY A 69 5.22 -3.10 8.24
N ARG A 70 4.81 -3.45 9.48
CA ARG A 70 4.99 -4.73 10.19
C ARG A 70 6.26 -5.49 9.77
N THR A 71 6.15 -6.26 8.70
CA THR A 71 7.21 -7.04 8.05
C THR A 71 8.51 -6.25 7.84
N ALA A 72 8.42 -5.01 7.35
CA ALA A 72 9.56 -4.15 7.12
C ALA A 72 10.22 -3.71 8.42
N ALA A 73 9.45 -3.49 9.49
CA ALA A 73 9.98 -3.12 10.80
C ALA A 73 10.63 -4.32 11.52
N SER A 74 10.00 -5.50 11.46
CA SER A 74 10.56 -6.74 12.01
C SER A 74 11.93 -7.08 11.38
N ARG A 75 12.03 -7.00 10.04
CA ARG A 75 13.27 -7.33 9.33
C ARG A 75 14.43 -6.40 9.66
N THR A 76 14.17 -5.12 9.89
CA THR A 76 15.25 -4.17 10.22
C THR A 76 15.85 -4.44 11.59
N MET A 77 15.24 -5.30 12.41
CA MET A 77 15.79 -5.77 13.69
C MET A 77 16.79 -6.94 13.55
N GLY A 78 17.00 -7.48 12.34
CA GLY A 78 17.96 -8.56 12.10
C GLY A 78 17.67 -9.83 12.93
N GLU A 79 18.68 -10.33 13.64
CA GLU A 79 18.56 -11.52 14.52
C GLU A 79 17.56 -11.32 15.68
N HIS A 80 17.28 -10.07 16.05
CA HIS A 80 16.27 -9.75 17.06
C HIS A 80 14.84 -9.73 16.53
N SER A 81 14.62 -9.99 15.24
CA SER A 81 13.27 -10.04 14.63
C SER A 81 12.30 -10.98 15.36
N LYS A 82 12.81 -12.05 16.00
CA LYS A 82 12.04 -12.96 16.86
C LYS A 82 11.44 -12.31 18.12
N LYS A 83 11.96 -11.14 18.52
CA LYS A 83 11.44 -10.33 19.63
C LYS A 83 10.36 -9.34 19.16
N PHE A 84 10.08 -9.23 17.85
CA PHE A 84 9.09 -8.30 17.32
C PHE A 84 7.67 -8.83 17.56
N PHE A 85 6.90 -8.10 18.36
CA PHE A 85 5.51 -8.45 18.68
C PHE A 85 4.50 -7.62 17.88
N GLY A 86 4.90 -6.46 17.35
CA GLY A 86 4.03 -5.64 16.53
C GLY A 86 4.51 -4.21 16.33
N ASN A 87 3.70 -3.42 15.64
CA ASN A 87 3.87 -1.97 15.58
C ASN A 87 3.25 -1.31 16.81
N PHE A 88 3.85 -0.22 17.29
CA PHE A 88 3.23 0.63 18.31
C PHE A 88 2.45 1.74 17.60
N ILE A 89 1.13 1.58 17.53
CA ILE A 89 0.25 2.44 16.70
C ILE A 89 -0.37 3.60 17.48
N PHE A 90 -0.36 3.58 18.82
CA PHE A 90 -0.96 4.65 19.63
C PHE A 90 -0.01 5.84 19.78
N ASP A 91 -0.02 6.77 18.83
CA ASP A 91 0.87 7.93 18.83
C ASP A 91 0.17 9.27 19.14
N ASN A 92 -1.15 9.35 18.95
CA ASN A 92 -1.94 10.56 19.15
C ASN A 92 -3.43 10.24 19.34
N ARG A 93 -4.25 11.31 19.42
CA ARG A 93 -5.70 11.20 19.61
C ARG A 93 -6.44 10.45 18.50
N TRP A 94 -5.97 10.54 17.26
CA TRP A 94 -6.63 9.88 16.13
C TRP A 94 -6.44 8.37 16.21
N GLU A 95 -5.24 7.91 16.53
CA GLU A 95 -4.98 6.48 16.73
C GLU A 95 -5.65 5.93 17.99
N LEU A 96 -5.84 6.76 19.03
CA LEU A 96 -6.65 6.38 20.19
C LEU A 96 -8.14 6.21 19.83
N MET A 97 -8.65 7.03 18.90
CA MET A 97 -10.03 6.92 18.42
C MET A 97 -10.23 5.74 17.44
N ASN A 98 -9.16 5.29 16.80
CA ASN A 98 -9.17 4.20 15.83
C ASN A 98 -9.47 2.86 16.51
N LYS A 99 -10.60 2.25 16.12
CA LYS A 99 -11.06 0.97 16.69
C LYS A 99 -10.41 -0.26 16.04
N ALA A 100 -9.50 -0.08 15.08
CA ALA A 100 -8.81 -1.20 14.42
C ALA A 100 -8.06 -2.10 15.41
N ALA A 101 -7.49 -1.52 16.47
CA ALA A 101 -6.76 -2.28 17.50
C ALA A 101 -7.67 -3.17 18.37
N THR A 102 -8.96 -2.84 18.46
CA THR A 102 -9.95 -3.56 19.26
C THR A 102 -10.92 -4.40 18.41
N PHE A 103 -10.77 -4.37 17.09
CA PHE A 103 -11.55 -5.20 16.19
C PHE A 103 -11.23 -6.69 16.42
N PRO A 104 -12.24 -7.58 16.58
CA PRO A 104 -11.99 -8.98 16.92
C PRO A 104 -11.12 -9.68 15.88
N GLY A 105 -9.96 -10.18 16.32
CA GLY A 105 -8.95 -10.73 15.43
C GLY A 105 -9.36 -12.00 14.71
N ASP A 106 -10.25 -12.81 15.30
CA ASP A 106 -10.80 -14.02 14.70
C ASP A 106 -11.83 -13.70 13.60
N VAL A 107 -12.69 -12.69 13.82
CA VAL A 107 -13.59 -12.14 12.80
C VAL A 107 -12.79 -11.57 11.64
N TRP A 108 -11.74 -10.79 11.93
CA TRP A 108 -10.85 -10.24 10.92
C TRP A 108 -10.20 -11.33 10.09
N ARG A 109 -9.60 -12.32 10.74
CA ARG A 109 -8.94 -13.44 10.06
C ARG A 109 -9.91 -14.22 9.18
N LEU A 110 -11.10 -14.55 9.68
CA LEU A 110 -12.10 -15.28 8.89
C LEU A 110 -12.52 -14.51 7.63
N ALA A 111 -12.68 -13.18 7.72
CA ALA A 111 -12.99 -12.36 6.56
C ALA A 111 -11.85 -12.37 5.53
N GLU A 112 -10.59 -12.31 5.98
CA GLU A 112 -9.41 -12.40 5.10
C GLU A 112 -9.25 -13.77 4.46
N GLU A 113 -9.50 -14.85 5.20
CA GLU A 113 -9.49 -16.23 4.68
C GLU A 113 -10.48 -16.37 3.51
N ARG A 114 -11.69 -15.80 3.63
CA ARG A 114 -12.68 -15.81 2.53
C ARG A 114 -12.29 -15.01 1.29
N ILE A 115 -11.35 -14.07 1.41
CA ILE A 115 -10.79 -13.35 0.27
C ILE A 115 -9.69 -14.18 -0.41
N ILE A 116 -8.88 -14.90 0.38
CA ILE A 116 -7.65 -15.57 -0.10
C ILE A 116 -7.93 -16.97 -0.61
N GLU A 117 -8.83 -17.71 0.03
CA GLU A 117 -9.15 -19.09 -0.35
C GLU A 117 -9.39 -19.20 -1.86
N PRO A 118 -10.25 -18.35 -2.49
CA PRO A 118 -10.54 -18.46 -3.92
C PRO A 118 -9.34 -18.30 -4.85
N LEU A 119 -8.25 -17.65 -4.41
CA LEU A 119 -7.13 -17.23 -5.27
C LEU A 119 -6.46 -18.41 -5.99
N ALA A 120 -6.44 -19.59 -5.37
CA ALA A 120 -5.84 -20.81 -5.92
C ALA A 120 -6.52 -21.28 -7.22
N TRP A 121 -7.78 -20.88 -7.41
CA TRP A 121 -8.61 -21.28 -8.53
C TRP A 121 -8.92 -20.12 -9.49
N VAL A 122 -8.32 -18.94 -9.30
CA VAL A 122 -8.57 -17.80 -10.21
C VAL A 122 -7.89 -18.02 -11.55
N ASP A 123 -8.54 -17.65 -12.66
CA ASP A 123 -7.92 -17.58 -13.99
C ASP A 123 -7.95 -16.18 -14.63
N ARG A 124 -8.82 -15.29 -14.16
CA ARG A 124 -8.92 -13.90 -14.62
C ARG A 124 -9.37 -12.97 -13.51
N VAL A 125 -8.83 -11.75 -13.53
CA VAL A 125 -9.25 -10.64 -12.67
C VAL A 125 -9.76 -9.49 -13.52
N HIS A 126 -10.81 -8.81 -13.03
CA HIS A 126 -11.31 -7.55 -13.58
C HIS A 126 -11.52 -6.56 -12.44
N VAL A 127 -10.94 -5.37 -12.58
CA VAL A 127 -11.06 -4.30 -11.59
C VAL A 127 -11.58 -3.05 -12.26
N THR A 128 -12.54 -2.39 -11.62
CA THR A 128 -13.05 -1.08 -12.01
C THR A 128 -13.17 -0.16 -10.81
N ASP A 129 -13.05 1.15 -10.99
CA ASP A 129 -13.29 2.17 -9.94
C ASP A 129 -14.01 3.38 -10.56
N PRO A 130 -14.89 4.09 -9.83
CA PRO A 130 -15.58 5.27 -10.35
C PRO A 130 -14.65 6.41 -10.80
N GLU A 131 -13.39 6.46 -10.35
CA GLU A 131 -12.38 7.39 -10.84
C GLU A 131 -11.79 6.98 -12.20
N GLY A 132 -12.20 5.84 -12.77
CA GLY A 132 -11.86 5.42 -14.14
C GLY A 132 -10.77 4.35 -14.24
N THR A 133 -10.37 3.72 -13.12
CA THR A 133 -9.61 2.46 -13.20
C THR A 133 -10.46 1.44 -13.93
N ASN A 134 -9.86 0.74 -14.91
CA ASN A 134 -10.47 -0.38 -15.61
C ASN A 134 -9.36 -1.22 -16.25
N PHE A 135 -9.08 -2.39 -15.68
CA PHE A 135 -8.05 -3.28 -16.21
C PHE A 135 -8.37 -4.74 -15.96
N THR A 136 -7.73 -5.60 -16.74
CA THR A 136 -7.82 -7.05 -16.59
C THR A 136 -6.45 -7.68 -16.65
N PHE A 137 -6.33 -8.85 -16.04
CA PHE A 137 -5.21 -9.75 -16.24
C PHE A 137 -5.64 -11.21 -16.08
N ASP A 138 -4.92 -12.07 -16.76
CA ASP A 138 -5.08 -13.52 -16.69
C ASP A 138 -3.97 -14.13 -15.85
N VAL A 139 -4.28 -15.25 -15.21
CA VAL A 139 -3.31 -16.09 -14.51
C VAL A 139 -3.50 -17.55 -14.88
N ASP A 140 -2.38 -18.24 -15.13
CA ASP A 140 -2.40 -19.69 -15.25
C ASP A 140 -2.54 -20.37 -13.88
N GLU A 141 -2.68 -21.69 -13.88
CA GLU A 141 -2.86 -22.46 -12.65
C GLU A 141 -1.66 -22.34 -11.70
N LYS A 142 -0.42 -22.37 -12.23
CA LYS A 142 0.78 -22.26 -11.40
C LYS A 142 0.87 -20.88 -10.76
N GLN A 143 0.55 -19.83 -11.50
CA GLN A 143 0.51 -18.46 -11.02
C GLN A 143 -0.58 -18.25 -9.97
N ALA A 144 -1.77 -18.84 -10.16
CA ALA A 144 -2.86 -18.79 -9.18
C ALA A 144 -2.49 -19.50 -7.88
N GLN A 145 -1.88 -20.68 -7.96
CA GLN A 145 -1.36 -21.41 -6.79
C GLN A 145 -0.26 -20.62 -6.08
N ALA A 146 0.68 -20.04 -6.81
CA ALA A 146 1.72 -19.16 -6.27
C ALA A 146 1.11 -17.93 -5.57
N TRP A 147 0.08 -17.33 -6.15
CA TRP A 147 -0.60 -16.18 -5.57
C TRP A 147 -1.31 -16.54 -4.27
N ALA A 148 -2.10 -17.62 -4.26
CA ALA A 148 -2.77 -18.12 -3.07
C ALA A 148 -1.78 -18.47 -1.96
N LYS A 149 -0.65 -19.06 -2.35
CA LYS A 149 0.45 -19.33 -1.43
C LYS A 149 0.94 -18.07 -0.77
N GLY A 150 1.19 -16.96 -1.48
CA GLY A 150 1.85 -15.77 -0.95
C GLY A 150 0.98 -14.54 -0.65
N GLY A 151 -0.34 -14.63 -0.87
CA GLY A 151 -1.26 -13.49 -0.81
C GLY A 151 -1.55 -12.94 0.59
N TYR A 152 -1.24 -13.69 1.64
CA TYR A 152 -1.63 -13.33 3.01
C TYR A 152 -0.65 -12.38 3.69
N GLN A 153 -1.11 -11.17 3.98
CA GLN A 153 -0.53 -10.30 4.98
C GLN A 153 -1.68 -9.73 5.79
N GLN A 154 -1.81 -10.14 7.05
CA GLN A 154 -2.88 -9.66 7.94
C GLN A 154 -3.00 -8.13 7.90
N GLY A 155 -4.20 -7.67 7.59
CA GLY A 155 -4.56 -6.26 7.45
C GLY A 155 -4.21 -5.60 6.13
N HIS A 156 -3.56 -6.32 5.21
CA HIS A 156 -2.92 -5.73 4.03
C HIS A 156 -2.71 -6.76 2.91
N LEU A 157 -3.76 -7.45 2.49
CA LEU A 157 -3.68 -8.59 1.57
C LEU A 157 -3.05 -8.22 0.22
N TYR A 158 -2.25 -9.11 -0.35
CA TYR A 158 -1.63 -8.91 -1.65
C TYR A 158 -2.57 -9.39 -2.76
N MET A 159 -3.31 -8.46 -3.35
CA MET A 159 -4.31 -8.70 -4.38
C MET A 159 -3.75 -8.63 -5.81
N PHE A 160 -2.43 -8.76 -5.96
CA PHE A 160 -1.76 -8.90 -7.25
C PHE A 160 -0.65 -9.94 -7.13
N PRO A 161 -0.62 -10.97 -8.03
CA PRO A 161 0.29 -12.10 -7.90
C PRO A 161 1.77 -11.73 -7.82
N HIS A 162 2.20 -10.70 -8.54
CA HIS A 162 3.59 -10.28 -8.54
C HIS A 162 4.07 -9.88 -7.14
N GLN A 163 3.23 -9.23 -6.32
CA GLN A 163 3.56 -8.88 -4.94
C GLN A 163 3.65 -10.12 -4.03
N ALA A 164 2.89 -11.17 -4.34
CA ALA A 164 2.81 -12.42 -3.58
C ALA A 164 3.98 -13.40 -3.85
N THR A 165 5.00 -12.98 -4.61
CA THR A 165 6.19 -13.80 -4.90
C THR A 165 7.37 -13.43 -4.00
N GLY A 166 8.30 -14.35 -3.81
CA GLY A 166 9.37 -14.32 -2.81
C GLY A 166 9.08 -15.24 -1.63
N ARG A 167 9.73 -15.01 -0.49
CA ARG A 167 9.36 -15.69 0.77
C ARG A 167 8.17 -14.99 1.41
N PHE A 168 6.97 -15.44 1.05
CA PHE A 168 5.67 -15.00 1.55
C PHE A 168 4.74 -16.22 1.60
N PRO A 169 3.76 -16.30 2.52
CA PRO A 169 3.31 -15.33 3.49
C PRO A 169 3.54 -15.81 4.92
N TYR A 170 3.22 -14.92 5.83
CA TYR A 170 3.17 -15.22 7.25
C TYR A 170 2.17 -16.36 7.47
N SER A 171 2.61 -17.46 8.08
CA SER A 171 1.74 -18.60 8.38
C SER A 171 0.39 -18.11 8.95
N THR A 172 -0.74 -18.58 8.41
CA THR A 172 -2.08 -18.33 9.00
C THR A 172 -2.24 -18.98 10.38
N VAL A 173 -1.31 -19.90 10.71
CA VAL A 173 -1.23 -20.65 11.96
C VAL A 173 -0.20 -20.05 12.93
N ASP A 174 1.01 -19.75 12.45
CA ASP A 174 2.16 -19.31 13.27
C ASP A 174 2.50 -17.83 13.08
N TYR A 175 1.50 -16.97 12.85
CA TYR A 175 1.73 -15.55 12.58
C TYR A 175 2.44 -14.84 13.76
N PRO A 176 3.50 -14.03 13.52
CA PRO A 176 4.19 -13.80 12.24
C PRO A 176 5.35 -14.81 12.02
N ALA A 177 5.23 -15.74 11.06
CA ALA A 177 6.33 -16.64 10.68
C ALA A 177 6.51 -16.75 9.16
N PHE A 178 7.75 -16.61 8.67
CA PHE A 178 8.07 -16.78 7.25
C PHE A 178 8.00 -18.25 6.81
N THR A 179 7.50 -18.51 5.61
CA THR A 179 7.64 -19.81 4.97
C THR A 179 9.12 -20.11 4.65
N LYS A 180 9.47 -21.40 4.67
CA LYS A 180 10.79 -21.87 4.22
C LYS A 180 10.90 -21.91 2.70
N GLU A 181 9.79 -22.15 2.00
CA GLU A 181 9.71 -22.23 0.54
C GLU A 181 9.81 -20.84 -0.10
N TYR A 182 10.59 -20.71 -1.16
CA TYR A 182 10.66 -19.49 -1.97
C TYR A 182 9.64 -19.59 -3.11
N ASN A 183 8.74 -18.62 -3.21
CA ASN A 183 7.81 -18.51 -4.32
C ASN A 183 8.48 -17.75 -5.49
N PRO A 184 8.78 -18.38 -6.64
CA PRO A 184 9.50 -17.72 -7.72
C PRO A 184 8.78 -16.48 -8.28
N ARG A 185 9.56 -15.51 -8.73
CA ARG A 185 9.07 -14.29 -9.39
C ARG A 185 8.47 -14.61 -10.75
N PHE A 186 7.43 -13.88 -11.12
CA PHE A 186 6.89 -13.85 -12.48
C PHE A 186 6.19 -12.53 -12.74
N LEU A 187 6.19 -12.11 -14.01
CA LEU A 187 5.49 -10.92 -14.48
C LEU A 187 4.16 -11.31 -15.12
N LEU A 188 3.17 -10.42 -15.01
CA LEU A 188 1.85 -10.61 -15.60
C LEU A 188 1.57 -9.56 -16.67
N LYS A 189 0.92 -10.00 -17.75
CA LYS A 189 0.52 -9.14 -18.86
C LYS A 189 -0.80 -8.43 -18.55
N VAL A 190 -0.71 -7.39 -17.73
CA VAL A 190 -1.85 -6.53 -17.38
C VAL A 190 -2.13 -5.53 -18.49
N ASN A 191 -3.40 -5.37 -18.86
CA ASN A 191 -3.81 -4.38 -19.85
C ASN A 191 -4.99 -3.56 -19.30
N GLY A 192 -4.88 -2.23 -19.39
CA GLY A 192 -5.94 -1.31 -18.95
C GLY A 192 -5.42 0.00 -18.38
N ILE A 193 -6.27 0.64 -17.57
CA ILE A 193 -6.03 1.96 -16.99
C ILE A 193 -6.14 1.86 -15.47
N PHE A 194 -5.20 2.51 -14.80
CA PHE A 194 -5.24 2.80 -13.36
C PHE A 194 -5.44 4.29 -13.20
N ALA A 195 -6.49 4.70 -12.51
CA ALA A 195 -6.80 6.10 -12.31
C ALA A 195 -7.09 6.39 -10.84
N GLY A 196 -6.85 7.63 -10.42
CA GLY A 196 -7.13 8.07 -9.06
C GLY A 196 -6.56 9.45 -8.77
N THR A 197 -6.78 9.88 -7.53
CA THR A 197 -6.46 11.24 -7.06
C THR A 197 -5.58 11.27 -5.81
N THR A 198 -5.21 10.10 -5.26
CA THR A 198 -4.40 9.99 -4.04
C THR A 198 -3.32 8.91 -4.15
N ASN A 199 -2.23 9.09 -3.40
CA ASN A 199 -1.18 8.10 -3.16
C ASN A 199 -0.73 8.12 -1.69
N HIS A 200 0.39 7.46 -1.37
CA HIS A 200 0.99 7.40 -0.03
C HIS A 200 1.41 8.75 0.58
N THR A 201 1.59 9.78 -0.23
CA THR A 201 2.14 11.08 0.17
C THR A 201 1.12 12.22 0.11
N GLY A 202 -0.11 11.92 -0.32
CA GLY A 202 -1.19 12.90 -0.40
C GLY A 202 -1.97 12.80 -1.71
N SER A 203 -2.41 13.95 -2.20
CA SER A 203 -3.39 14.04 -3.29
C SER A 203 -2.89 14.89 -4.44
N TYR A 204 -3.38 14.58 -5.64
CA TYR A 204 -2.98 15.23 -6.88
C TYR A 204 -4.17 15.26 -7.86
N PRO A 205 -4.18 16.19 -8.82
CA PRO A 205 -5.17 16.18 -9.89
C PRO A 205 -5.20 14.81 -10.56
N ARG A 206 -6.39 14.33 -10.94
CA ARG A 206 -6.59 12.97 -11.42
C ARG A 206 -5.51 12.52 -12.41
N ILE A 207 -4.95 11.35 -12.14
CA ILE A 207 -3.96 10.70 -13.00
C ILE A 207 -4.62 9.52 -13.73
N GLU A 208 -4.12 9.21 -14.93
CA GLU A 208 -4.37 7.93 -15.60
C GLU A 208 -3.04 7.31 -15.97
N VAL A 209 -2.83 6.06 -15.57
CA VAL A 209 -1.65 5.26 -15.90
C VAL A 209 -2.13 4.09 -16.75
N ARG A 210 -1.77 4.11 -18.04
CA ARG A 210 -2.13 3.06 -18.97
C ARG A 210 -1.05 1.99 -18.98
N LEU A 211 -1.47 0.75 -18.77
CA LEU A 211 -0.61 -0.42 -18.86
C LEU A 211 -0.84 -1.14 -20.18
N LYS A 212 0.28 -1.57 -20.77
CA LYS A 212 0.31 -2.51 -21.88
C LYS A 212 1.20 -3.67 -21.50
N ASP A 213 0.64 -4.88 -21.51
CA ASP A 213 1.35 -6.12 -21.18
C ASP A 213 2.11 -6.07 -19.84
N GLY A 214 1.55 -5.39 -18.83
CA GLY A 214 2.10 -5.27 -17.48
C GLY A 214 3.03 -4.07 -17.26
N TYR A 215 3.43 -3.38 -18.32
CA TYR A 215 4.36 -2.26 -18.26
C TYR A 215 3.63 -0.92 -18.45
N VAL A 216 4.08 0.13 -17.75
CA VAL A 216 3.54 1.49 -17.92
C VAL A 216 3.87 1.99 -19.32
N ALA A 217 2.84 2.18 -20.14
CA ALA A 217 2.96 2.67 -21.51
C ALA A 217 2.72 4.18 -21.61
N GLU A 218 1.85 4.73 -20.75
CA GLU A 218 1.46 6.14 -20.80
C GLU A 218 0.99 6.63 -19.42
N VAL A 219 1.28 7.89 -19.11
CA VAL A 219 0.78 8.57 -17.90
C VAL A 219 0.16 9.91 -18.29
N LYS A 220 -1.12 10.12 -18.03
CA LYS A 220 -1.87 11.38 -18.29
C LYS A 220 -2.29 12.05 -16.99
N GLY A 221 -2.40 13.37 -16.99
CA GLY A 221 -2.83 14.13 -15.81
C GLY A 221 -1.82 14.03 -14.66
N GLY A 222 -2.31 14.00 -13.42
CA GLY A 222 -1.48 13.83 -12.22
C GLY A 222 -0.84 15.11 -11.68
N GLY A 223 -1.06 16.27 -12.30
CA GLY A 223 -0.35 17.51 -11.96
C GLY A 223 1.18 17.32 -11.93
N ILE A 224 1.84 17.88 -10.89
CA ILE A 224 3.29 17.71 -10.69
C ILE A 224 3.67 16.23 -10.54
N TYR A 225 2.86 15.43 -9.84
CA TYR A 225 3.15 14.01 -9.65
C TYR A 225 3.23 13.26 -10.98
N GLY A 226 2.26 13.48 -11.87
CA GLY A 226 2.26 12.90 -13.21
C GLY A 226 3.38 13.45 -14.10
N GLU A 227 3.73 14.73 -13.99
CA GLU A 227 4.86 15.31 -14.72
C GLU A 227 6.19 14.65 -14.34
N VAL A 228 6.41 14.44 -13.04
CA VAL A 228 7.61 13.77 -12.54
C VAL A 228 7.61 12.30 -12.97
N TRP A 229 6.45 11.62 -12.98
CA TRP A 229 6.36 10.25 -13.48
C TRP A 229 6.76 10.15 -14.95
N ARG A 230 6.15 10.97 -15.82
CA ARG A 230 6.47 11.05 -17.25
C ARG A 230 7.93 11.38 -17.50
N GLU A 231 8.52 12.17 -16.63
CA GLU A 231 9.92 12.52 -16.67
C GLU A 231 10.81 11.31 -16.38
N PHE A 232 10.59 10.64 -15.25
CA PHE A 232 11.37 9.47 -14.85
C PHE A 232 11.17 8.23 -15.73
N LEU A 233 10.09 8.14 -16.52
CA LEU A 233 9.98 7.14 -17.59
C LEU A 233 11.15 7.22 -18.59
N LYS A 234 11.82 8.37 -18.69
CA LYS A 234 12.94 8.63 -19.60
C LYS A 234 14.31 8.55 -18.89
N TYR A 235 14.33 8.13 -17.62
CA TYR A 235 15.56 8.07 -16.84
C TYR A 235 16.55 7.07 -17.46
N PRO A 236 17.85 7.39 -17.58
CA PRO A 236 18.81 6.50 -18.22
C PRO A 236 18.80 5.09 -17.61
N LYS A 237 18.83 4.06 -18.48
CA LYS A 237 18.84 2.63 -18.14
C LYS A 237 17.55 2.10 -17.50
N ILE A 238 16.61 2.96 -17.08
CA ILE A 238 15.43 2.53 -16.29
C ILE A 238 14.49 1.57 -17.04
N ASN A 239 14.57 1.55 -18.37
CA ASN A 239 13.78 0.68 -19.24
C ASN A 239 14.60 -0.47 -19.85
N ASP A 240 15.93 -0.40 -19.76
CA ASP A 240 16.82 -1.21 -20.62
C ASP A 240 17.48 -2.36 -19.85
N VAL A 241 17.68 -2.19 -18.54
CA VAL A 241 18.31 -3.23 -17.72
C VAL A 241 17.29 -4.14 -17.07
N THR A 242 17.66 -5.40 -16.92
CA THR A 242 16.85 -6.41 -16.23
C THR A 242 17.24 -6.47 -14.77
N TYR A 243 16.28 -6.22 -13.89
CA TYR A 243 16.48 -6.36 -12.45
C TYR A 243 16.70 -7.84 -12.08
N PRO A 244 17.46 -8.13 -11.00
CA PRO A 244 17.64 -9.50 -10.52
C PRO A 244 16.31 -10.24 -10.36
N PHE A 245 16.31 -11.53 -10.69
CA PHE A 245 15.15 -12.43 -10.60
C PHE A 245 13.95 -12.07 -11.51
N HIS A 246 14.14 -11.18 -12.49
CA HIS A 246 13.17 -10.91 -13.55
C HIS A 246 13.72 -11.38 -14.89
N ASP A 247 12.82 -11.67 -15.83
CA ASP A 247 13.12 -12.17 -17.17
C ASP A 247 12.91 -11.11 -18.27
N GLN A 248 12.35 -9.95 -17.90
CA GLN A 248 12.11 -8.82 -18.78
C GLN A 248 12.79 -7.55 -18.25
N PRO A 249 13.27 -6.66 -19.14
CA PRO A 249 13.91 -5.43 -18.73
C PRO A 249 12.91 -4.42 -18.15
N GLY A 250 13.47 -3.42 -17.48
CA GLY A 250 12.76 -2.22 -17.09
C GLY A 250 12.18 -2.25 -15.68
N TYR A 251 11.94 -1.06 -15.15
CA TYR A 251 11.44 -0.85 -13.80
C TYR A 251 9.91 -0.69 -13.73
N TRP A 252 9.26 -0.16 -14.78
CA TRP A 252 7.88 0.32 -14.72
C TRP A 252 6.81 -0.75 -14.87
N TRP A 253 6.99 -1.88 -14.20
CA TRP A 253 5.97 -2.92 -14.09
C TRP A 253 4.97 -2.55 -13.00
N ILE A 254 3.71 -3.01 -13.11
CA ILE A 254 2.86 -3.09 -11.93
C ILE A 254 3.43 -4.16 -10.98
N TYR A 255 3.44 -3.84 -9.70
CA TYR A 255 4.05 -4.68 -8.68
C TYR A 255 3.16 -4.93 -7.49
N GLU A 256 2.56 -3.89 -6.90
CA GLU A 256 1.78 -4.00 -5.67
C GLU A 256 0.28 -3.81 -5.94
N ALA A 257 -0.53 -4.57 -5.22
CA ALA A 257 -1.92 -4.28 -4.95
C ALA A 257 -2.21 -4.66 -3.49
N GLY A 258 -1.97 -3.73 -2.57
CA GLY A 258 -2.25 -3.99 -1.16
C GLY A 258 -3.68 -3.60 -0.84
N LEU A 259 -4.46 -4.55 -0.32
CA LEU A 259 -5.84 -4.35 0.13
C LEU A 259 -5.86 -4.16 1.64
N GLY A 260 -6.29 -2.98 2.09
CA GLY A 260 -6.68 -2.79 3.48
C GLY A 260 -7.93 -3.63 3.79
N THR A 261 -7.97 -4.27 4.96
CA THR A 261 -9.07 -5.20 5.30
C THR A 261 -9.79 -4.87 6.59
N ASN A 262 -9.30 -3.99 7.46
CA ASN A 262 -10.01 -3.69 8.71
C ASN A 262 -11.02 -2.54 8.49
N PRO A 263 -12.32 -2.73 8.76
CA PRO A 263 -13.35 -1.71 8.56
C PRO A 263 -13.25 -0.56 9.57
N LYS A 264 -12.37 -0.68 10.58
CA LYS A 264 -12.22 0.30 11.65
C LYS A 264 -11.08 1.29 11.46
N PHE A 265 -10.23 1.08 10.46
CA PHE A 265 -9.28 2.12 10.06
C PHE A 265 -10.03 3.32 9.47
N PHE A 266 -9.44 4.50 9.58
CA PHE A 266 -9.96 5.68 8.91
C PHE A 266 -8.81 6.57 8.44
N LYS A 267 -9.07 7.39 7.42
CA LYS A 267 -8.11 8.41 7.00
C LYS A 267 -7.96 9.47 8.08
N ARG A 268 -6.77 9.53 8.66
CA ARG A 268 -6.40 10.51 9.68
C ARG A 268 -6.43 11.93 9.12
N PRO A 269 -7.10 12.89 9.78
CA PRO A 269 -7.17 14.28 9.31
C PRO A 269 -5.83 15.03 9.28
N ASP A 270 -4.87 14.66 10.13
CA ASP A 270 -3.57 15.34 10.25
C ASP A 270 -2.57 14.92 9.17
N GLU A 271 -2.63 13.66 8.72
CA GLU A 271 -1.63 13.04 7.85
C GLU A 271 -1.37 13.82 6.56
N ALA A 272 -2.43 14.30 5.92
CA ALA A 272 -2.29 14.92 4.61
C ALA A 272 -1.55 16.27 4.68
N MET A 273 -1.61 16.97 5.81
CA MET A 273 -0.82 18.19 6.07
C MET A 273 0.67 17.88 6.29
N GLU A 274 0.97 16.66 6.72
CA GLU A 274 2.34 16.17 6.93
C GLU A 274 2.95 15.53 5.66
N GLY A 275 2.19 15.49 4.55
CA GLY A 275 2.63 14.84 3.31
C GLY A 275 2.64 13.32 3.41
N THR A 276 1.72 12.75 4.19
CA THR A 276 1.48 11.32 4.30
C THR A 276 -0.01 11.03 4.11
N ASN A 277 -0.31 9.81 3.71
CA ASN A 277 -1.67 9.30 3.54
C ASN A 277 -1.68 7.79 3.83
N SER A 278 -0.96 7.41 4.89
CA SER A 278 -0.66 6.01 5.22
C SER A 278 -1.82 5.32 5.93
N SER A 279 -2.72 6.07 6.57
CA SER A 279 -3.91 5.52 7.23
C SER A 279 -5.00 5.10 6.23
N GLU A 280 -5.19 5.87 5.15
CA GLU A 280 -6.20 5.61 4.10
C GLU A 280 -6.08 4.20 3.52
N ARG A 281 -4.85 3.76 3.22
CA ARG A 281 -4.58 2.45 2.60
C ARG A 281 -4.85 1.25 3.50
N ASN A 282 -5.02 1.44 4.81
CA ASN A 282 -5.30 0.35 5.73
C ASN A 282 -6.81 0.09 5.87
N ASN A 283 -7.66 1.02 5.43
CA ASN A 283 -9.11 0.85 5.50
C ASN A 283 -9.59 -0.31 4.62
N ALA A 284 -10.60 -1.02 5.12
CA ALA A 284 -11.28 -2.07 4.36
C ALA A 284 -11.66 -1.59 2.95
N GLY A 285 -11.33 -2.41 1.96
CA GLY A 285 -11.75 -2.22 0.57
C GLY A 285 -10.95 -1.17 -0.22
N VAL A 286 -10.05 -0.43 0.43
CA VAL A 286 -9.09 0.43 -0.26
C VAL A 286 -7.98 -0.43 -0.85
N ILE A 287 -7.67 -0.23 -2.14
CA ILE A 287 -6.48 -0.80 -2.78
C ILE A 287 -5.54 0.32 -3.20
N HIS A 288 -4.27 0.23 -2.82
CA HIS A 288 -3.20 0.99 -3.47
C HIS A 288 -2.43 0.11 -4.44
N TRP A 289 -2.27 0.63 -5.65
CA TRP A 289 -1.54 0.01 -6.75
C TRP A 289 -0.13 0.60 -6.80
N GLY A 290 0.89 -0.25 -6.68
CA GLY A 290 2.29 0.16 -6.76
C GLY A 290 2.93 -0.18 -8.10
N PHE A 291 3.69 0.77 -8.65
CA PHE A 291 4.40 0.65 -9.92
C PHE A 291 5.90 0.84 -9.71
N GLY A 292 6.67 0.01 -10.39
CA GLY A 292 8.07 -0.20 -10.09
C GLY A 292 8.34 -1.68 -9.84
N LEU A 293 9.49 -1.97 -9.23
CA LEU A 293 9.82 -3.31 -8.78
C LEU A 293 10.40 -3.28 -7.37
N ARG A 294 10.14 -4.34 -6.61
CA ARG A 294 10.79 -4.61 -5.34
C ARG A 294 11.03 -6.10 -5.19
N LEU A 295 12.16 -6.45 -4.59
CA LEU A 295 12.38 -7.77 -4.03
C LEU A 295 12.74 -7.61 -2.56
N HIS A 296 11.87 -8.10 -1.68
CA HIS A 296 12.15 -8.07 -0.24
C HIS A 296 13.19 -9.11 0.17
N HIS A 297 13.12 -10.33 -0.37
CA HIS A 297 13.99 -11.45 0.01
C HIS A 297 14.51 -12.19 -1.22
N GLY A 298 15.79 -12.55 -1.19
CA GLY A 298 16.35 -13.50 -2.17
C GLY A 298 15.90 -14.94 -1.90
N PRO A 299 16.23 -15.87 -2.81
CA PRO A 299 15.93 -17.29 -2.63
C PRO A 299 16.62 -17.89 -1.40
N ASP A 300 17.79 -17.38 -1.01
CA ASP A 300 18.62 -18.03 0.02
C ASP A 300 18.12 -17.81 1.45
N LYS A 301 17.66 -16.59 1.78
CA LYS A 301 17.34 -16.19 3.16
C LYS A 301 16.23 -15.13 3.23
N PRO A 302 15.42 -15.10 4.31
CA PRO A 302 14.35 -14.12 4.53
C PRO A 302 14.88 -12.73 4.99
N LEU A 303 16.00 -12.29 4.43
CA LEU A 303 16.61 -10.98 4.68
C LEU A 303 16.59 -10.15 3.39
N GLU A 304 16.85 -8.85 3.52
CA GLU A 304 16.97 -7.95 2.37
C GLU A 304 17.97 -8.52 1.34
N SER A 305 17.53 -8.61 0.07
CA SER A 305 18.35 -9.15 -1.00
C SER A 305 19.54 -8.22 -1.28
N LYS A 306 20.75 -8.71 -0.98
CA LYS A 306 21.99 -7.98 -1.26
C LYS A 306 22.17 -7.76 -2.77
N GLU A 307 21.92 -8.78 -3.58
CA GLU A 307 22.00 -8.69 -5.04
C GLU A 307 21.09 -7.59 -5.60
N TRP A 308 19.85 -7.51 -5.10
CA TRP A 308 18.90 -6.47 -5.48
C TRP A 308 19.41 -5.06 -5.14
N MET A 309 19.91 -4.89 -3.92
CA MET A 309 20.38 -3.59 -3.42
C MET A 309 21.67 -3.14 -4.11
N ASP A 310 22.60 -4.07 -4.35
CA ASP A 310 23.83 -3.81 -5.07
C ASP A 310 23.54 -3.43 -6.53
N PHE A 311 22.64 -4.15 -7.20
CA PHE A 311 22.20 -3.83 -8.56
C PHE A 311 21.65 -2.40 -8.65
N ALA A 312 20.69 -2.05 -7.79
CA ALA A 312 20.11 -0.72 -7.78
C ALA A 312 21.18 0.37 -7.53
N ALA A 313 22.14 0.10 -6.65
CA ALA A 313 23.25 1.01 -6.39
C ALA A 313 24.20 1.18 -7.59
N GLN A 314 24.62 0.07 -8.20
CA GLN A 314 25.55 0.04 -9.34
C GLN A 314 24.97 0.76 -10.56
N HIS A 315 23.67 0.63 -10.79
CA HIS A 315 23.00 1.23 -11.93
C HIS A 315 22.39 2.62 -11.63
N ALA A 316 22.47 3.09 -10.38
CA ALA A 316 21.80 4.29 -9.91
C ALA A 316 20.27 4.27 -10.16
N LEU A 317 19.66 3.10 -10.00
CA LEU A 317 18.24 2.85 -10.26
C LEU A 317 17.43 2.73 -8.96
N PRO A 318 16.09 2.89 -9.01
CA PRO A 318 15.23 2.66 -7.85
C PRO A 318 15.33 1.22 -7.35
N ASN A 319 15.18 1.02 -6.04
CA ASN A 319 15.24 -0.28 -5.38
C ASN A 319 13.90 -0.73 -4.78
N ASP A 320 12.83 0.01 -5.05
CA ASP A 320 11.49 -0.23 -4.53
C ASP A 320 10.45 0.34 -5.50
N HIS A 321 9.18 0.00 -5.32
CA HIS A 321 8.04 0.36 -6.17
C HIS A 321 7.43 1.71 -5.76
N TRP A 322 8.17 2.81 -5.91
CA TRP A 322 7.83 4.09 -5.27
C TRP A 322 6.54 4.77 -5.74
N TRP A 323 5.97 4.37 -6.87
CA TRP A 323 4.86 5.07 -7.51
C TRP A 323 3.54 4.40 -7.19
N HIS A 324 2.55 5.18 -6.76
CA HIS A 324 1.30 4.64 -6.26
C HIS A 324 0.09 5.41 -6.77
N VAL A 325 -1.00 4.67 -6.98
CA VAL A 325 -2.34 5.21 -7.17
C VAL A 325 -3.28 4.45 -6.26
N HIS A 326 -4.05 5.14 -5.43
CA HIS A 326 -5.07 4.51 -4.58
C HIS A 326 -6.43 4.50 -5.29
N ASN A 327 -7.18 3.41 -5.13
CA ASN A 327 -8.62 3.36 -5.38
C ASN A 327 -9.31 3.10 -4.05
N THR A 328 -10.26 3.97 -3.71
CA THR A 328 -10.97 3.91 -2.43
C THR A 328 -12.36 3.32 -2.54
N LEU A 329 -12.92 3.23 -3.75
CA LEU A 329 -14.21 2.58 -4.03
C LEU A 329 -14.11 1.54 -5.18
N PRO A 330 -13.07 0.68 -5.23
CA PRO A 330 -12.93 -0.26 -6.32
C PRO A 330 -14.00 -1.34 -6.28
N THR A 331 -14.34 -1.86 -7.45
CA THR A 331 -14.99 -3.17 -7.62
C THR A 331 -13.93 -4.13 -8.14
N TYR A 332 -13.64 -5.17 -7.36
CA TYR A 332 -12.62 -6.17 -7.65
C TYR A 332 -13.30 -7.53 -7.83
N ARG A 333 -13.21 -8.10 -9.03
CA ARG A 333 -13.86 -9.37 -9.38
C ARG A 333 -12.83 -10.37 -9.87
N ILE A 334 -13.01 -11.62 -9.44
CA ILE A 334 -12.19 -12.77 -9.85
C ILE A 334 -13.06 -13.81 -10.54
N ARG A 335 -12.56 -14.40 -11.62
CA ARG A 335 -13.20 -15.51 -12.31
C ARG A 335 -12.58 -16.82 -11.85
N ILE A 336 -13.43 -17.81 -11.55
CA ILE A 336 -13.00 -19.11 -11.04
C ILE A 336 -12.81 -20.10 -12.20
N ARG A 337 -11.59 -20.62 -12.34
CA ARG A 337 -11.20 -21.66 -13.28
C ARG A 337 -12.07 -22.90 -13.10
N GLY A 338 -12.39 -23.56 -14.22
CA GLY A 338 -13.18 -24.80 -14.21
C GLY A 338 -14.68 -24.61 -13.97
N THR A 339 -15.15 -23.36 -13.84
CA THR A 339 -16.59 -23.03 -13.73
C THR A 339 -17.16 -22.55 -15.07
N LYS A 340 -18.48 -22.47 -15.17
CA LYS A 340 -19.18 -21.86 -16.32
C LYS A 340 -19.11 -20.33 -16.25
N ASN A 341 -17.90 -19.77 -16.27
CA ASN A 341 -17.65 -18.33 -16.20
C ASN A 341 -18.22 -17.68 -14.91
N THR A 342 -18.07 -18.34 -13.76
CA THR A 342 -18.50 -17.81 -12.47
C THR A 342 -17.53 -16.73 -12.00
N TRP A 343 -18.08 -15.55 -11.69
CA TRP A 343 -17.33 -14.42 -11.13
C TRP A 343 -17.69 -14.22 -9.66
N LEU A 344 -16.68 -14.19 -8.80
CA LEU A 344 -16.79 -13.77 -7.42
C LEU A 344 -16.40 -12.30 -7.31
N THR A 345 -17.27 -11.49 -6.71
CA THR A 345 -16.95 -10.10 -6.37
C THR A 345 -16.29 -10.11 -5.00
N VAL A 346 -15.02 -9.73 -4.93
CA VAL A 346 -14.25 -9.65 -3.68
C VAL A 346 -14.56 -8.33 -2.99
N ILE A 347 -14.49 -7.24 -3.76
CA ILE A 347 -14.81 -5.88 -3.32
C ILE A 347 -15.92 -5.34 -4.21
N ASP A 348 -16.94 -4.76 -3.60
CA ASP A 348 -18.09 -4.15 -4.27
C ASP A 348 -18.12 -2.68 -3.91
N LYS A 349 -17.63 -1.82 -4.82
CA LYS A 349 -17.58 -0.36 -4.65
C LYS A 349 -16.94 0.10 -3.32
N GLY A 350 -15.81 -0.50 -2.98
CA GLY A 350 -15.09 -0.24 -1.72
C GLY A 350 -15.55 -1.07 -0.54
N GLU A 351 -16.61 -1.87 -0.63
CA GLU A 351 -17.02 -2.76 0.46
C GLU A 351 -16.42 -4.17 0.28
N ILE A 352 -15.76 -4.70 1.31
CA ILE A 352 -15.33 -6.10 1.32
C ILE A 352 -16.53 -7.02 1.52
N THR A 353 -16.85 -7.80 0.48
CA THR A 353 -18.04 -8.66 0.47
C THR A 353 -17.98 -9.80 1.48
N ALA A 354 -16.79 -10.19 1.93
CA ALA A 354 -16.61 -11.22 2.96
C ALA A 354 -17.31 -10.84 4.28
N TYR A 355 -17.43 -9.55 4.61
CA TYR A 355 -18.16 -9.10 5.81
C TYR A 355 -19.68 -9.29 5.72
N ARG A 356 -20.22 -9.56 4.52
CA ARG A 356 -21.62 -9.93 4.32
C ARG A 356 -21.87 -11.42 4.58
N ALA A 357 -20.81 -12.24 4.66
CA ALA A 357 -20.94 -13.69 4.73
C ALA A 357 -21.61 -14.15 6.04
N PRO A 358 -22.60 -15.07 5.99
CA PRO A 358 -23.36 -15.50 7.16
C PRO A 358 -22.48 -15.97 8.33
N GLU A 359 -21.42 -16.72 8.04
CA GLU A 359 -20.46 -17.22 9.01
C GLU A 359 -19.62 -16.13 9.67
N VAL A 360 -19.21 -15.10 8.92
CA VAL A 360 -18.49 -13.94 9.46
C VAL A 360 -19.41 -13.15 10.38
N ARG A 361 -20.68 -12.96 9.97
CA ARG A 361 -21.71 -12.31 10.78
C ARG A 361 -22.06 -13.11 12.04
N ALA A 362 -22.11 -14.44 11.94
CA ALA A 362 -22.36 -15.32 13.07
C ALA A 362 -21.20 -15.34 14.07
N LEU A 363 -19.95 -15.23 13.61
CA LEU A 363 -18.80 -15.08 14.49
C LEU A 363 -18.81 -13.69 15.16
N ALA A 364 -19.06 -12.65 14.39
CA ALA A 364 -19.16 -11.26 14.86
C ALA A 364 -20.21 -11.08 15.97
N SER A 365 -21.31 -11.84 15.97
CA SER A 365 -22.37 -11.71 16.98
C SER A 365 -21.92 -12.07 18.40
N ARG A 366 -20.74 -12.70 18.56
CA ARG A 366 -20.13 -12.95 19.87
C ARG A 366 -19.54 -11.69 20.51
N TYR A 367 -19.32 -10.65 19.72
CA TYR A 367 -18.62 -9.42 20.13
C TYR A 367 -19.52 -8.18 20.15
N GLY A 368 -20.74 -8.26 19.60
CA GLY A 368 -21.70 -7.15 19.53
C GLY A 368 -22.72 -7.33 18.40
N ASP A 369 -23.46 -6.28 18.05
CA ASP A 369 -24.32 -6.30 16.84
C ASP A 369 -23.41 -6.41 15.60
N PRO A 370 -23.53 -7.47 14.78
CA PRO A 370 -22.72 -7.63 13.57
C PRO A 370 -22.84 -6.47 12.59
N ARG A 371 -23.97 -5.73 12.59
CA ARG A 371 -24.15 -4.57 11.73
C ARG A 371 -23.19 -3.44 12.11
N ASP A 372 -23.08 -3.14 13.40
CA ASP A 372 -22.21 -2.06 13.89
C ASP A 372 -20.75 -2.50 13.87
N LEU A 373 -20.49 -3.75 14.25
CA LEU A 373 -19.13 -4.28 14.31
C LEU A 373 -18.50 -4.36 12.91
N LEU A 374 -19.24 -4.77 11.89
CA LEU A 374 -18.69 -5.01 10.55
C LEU A 374 -18.83 -3.80 9.60
N ALA A 375 -19.57 -2.76 9.98
CA ALA A 375 -19.67 -1.53 9.19
C ALA A 375 -18.33 -0.79 9.14
N ASP A 376 -18.07 -0.11 8.03
CA ASP A 376 -16.93 0.79 7.93
C ASP A 376 -17.12 2.01 8.84
N ASP A 377 -16.11 2.32 9.64
CA ASP A 377 -16.06 3.54 10.44
C ASP A 377 -15.67 4.76 9.58
N TRP A 378 -15.25 4.55 8.33
CA TRP A 378 -14.89 5.61 7.41
C TRP A 378 -15.20 5.24 5.96
N SER A 379 -15.74 6.21 5.23
CA SER A 379 -15.87 6.19 3.78
C SER A 379 -15.18 7.42 3.20
N PRO A 380 -14.50 7.30 2.05
CA PRO A 380 -13.92 8.44 1.36
C PRO A 380 -15.01 9.46 0.99
N HIS A 381 -14.67 10.75 1.00
CA HIS A 381 -15.58 11.82 0.55
C HIS A 381 -15.20 12.22 -0.88
N LEU A 382 -15.88 11.63 -1.87
CA LEU A 382 -15.64 11.89 -3.30
C LEU A 382 -16.86 12.61 -3.92
N PRO A 383 -16.80 13.94 -4.09
CA PRO A 383 -17.85 14.72 -4.72
C PRO A 383 -18.23 14.17 -6.10
N GLY A 384 -19.53 14.05 -6.37
CA GLY A 384 -20.06 13.52 -7.63
C GLY A 384 -20.01 11.99 -7.76
N ILE A 385 -19.40 11.28 -6.80
CA ILE A 385 -19.37 9.81 -6.76
C ILE A 385 -20.23 9.29 -5.58
N ASN A 386 -19.80 9.58 -4.35
CA ASN A 386 -20.50 9.15 -3.13
C ASN A 386 -20.80 10.31 -2.17
N ALA A 387 -20.45 11.54 -2.55
CA ALA A 387 -20.74 12.76 -1.81
C ALA A 387 -21.30 13.86 -2.74
N PRO A 388 -22.05 14.85 -2.21
CA PRO A 388 -22.55 15.97 -3.01
C PRO A 388 -21.44 16.78 -3.71
N GLY A 389 -21.70 17.24 -4.93
CA GLY A 389 -20.79 18.07 -5.73
C GLY A 389 -20.55 17.50 -7.13
N SER A 390 -19.45 17.92 -7.77
CA SER A 390 -19.01 17.45 -9.10
C SER A 390 -17.66 16.75 -8.99
N TYR A 391 -17.55 15.59 -9.65
CA TYR A 391 -16.29 14.85 -9.70
C TYR A 391 -15.27 15.57 -10.60
N GLU A 392 -15.72 16.21 -11.67
CA GLU A 392 -14.88 16.95 -12.60
C GLU A 392 -14.15 18.12 -11.90
N ASP A 393 -14.81 18.79 -10.96
CA ASP A 393 -14.20 19.85 -10.17
C ASP A 393 -13.31 19.30 -9.06
N TYR A 394 -13.74 18.23 -8.38
CA TYR A 394 -12.91 17.52 -7.41
C TYR A 394 -11.59 17.03 -8.02
N ALA A 395 -11.67 16.38 -9.19
CA ALA A 395 -10.54 15.76 -9.87
C ALA A 395 -9.46 16.76 -10.31
N LYS A 396 -9.77 18.05 -10.44
CA LYS A 396 -8.80 19.11 -10.76
C LYS A 396 -7.97 19.52 -9.56
N ASP A 397 -8.55 19.52 -8.36
CA ASP A 397 -7.88 19.89 -7.11
C ASP A 397 -8.48 19.12 -5.91
N PRO A 398 -8.13 17.83 -5.74
CA PRO A 398 -8.66 17.01 -4.65
C PRO A 398 -8.26 17.52 -3.26
N TRP A 399 -7.16 18.27 -3.17
CA TRP A 399 -6.65 18.84 -1.93
C TRP A 399 -7.64 19.81 -1.30
N LYS A 400 -8.31 20.64 -2.12
CA LYS A 400 -9.35 21.56 -1.66
C LYS A 400 -10.47 20.83 -0.89
N THR A 401 -10.91 19.69 -1.39
CA THR A 401 -11.94 18.87 -0.74
C THR A 401 -11.42 18.23 0.54
N GLN A 402 -10.19 17.71 0.53
CA GLN A 402 -9.60 17.10 1.73
C GLN A 402 -9.45 18.10 2.87
N VAL A 403 -8.90 19.29 2.58
CA VAL A 403 -8.78 20.37 3.58
C VAL A 403 -10.14 20.81 4.09
N MET A 404 -11.15 20.89 3.22
CA MET A 404 -12.53 21.21 3.63
C MET A 404 -13.07 20.17 4.61
N VAL A 405 -12.95 18.88 4.30
CA VAL A 405 -13.40 17.79 5.17
C VAL A 405 -12.66 17.82 6.50
N MET A 406 -11.33 17.97 6.47
CA MET A 406 -10.49 18.04 7.69
C MET A 406 -10.91 19.19 8.60
N LYS A 407 -11.08 20.40 8.05
CA LYS A 407 -11.58 21.57 8.81
C LYS A 407 -12.95 21.32 9.42
N LYS A 408 -13.85 20.66 8.69
CA LYS A 408 -15.16 20.27 9.22
C LYS A 408 -15.04 19.26 10.36
N ILE A 409 -14.14 18.28 10.27
CA ILE A 409 -13.87 17.32 11.35
C ILE A 409 -13.32 18.03 12.58
N GLU A 410 -12.31 18.89 12.43
CA GLU A 410 -11.71 19.63 13.54
C GLU A 410 -12.71 20.57 14.24
N SER A 411 -13.59 21.21 13.46
CA SER A 411 -14.68 22.04 13.98
C SER A 411 -15.89 21.25 14.49
N SER A 412 -15.83 19.90 14.49
CA SER A 412 -16.96 19.03 14.88
C SER A 412 -18.25 19.29 14.08
N SER A 413 -18.13 19.72 12.82
CA SER A 413 -19.24 20.01 11.91
C SER A 413 -19.34 19.03 10.73
N TYR A 414 -18.46 18.03 10.66
CA TYR A 414 -18.52 17.02 9.61
C TYR A 414 -19.58 15.96 9.95
N GLU A 415 -20.70 16.01 9.22
CA GLU A 415 -21.88 15.18 9.47
C GLU A 415 -21.68 13.68 9.24
N TYR A 416 -20.64 13.30 8.47
CA TYR A 416 -20.28 11.90 8.20
C TYR A 416 -19.10 11.41 9.05
N PHE A 417 -18.70 12.16 10.08
CA PHE A 417 -17.63 11.72 10.98
C PHE A 417 -18.13 10.60 11.90
N TYR A 418 -17.34 9.53 12.03
CA TYR A 418 -17.61 8.46 12.97
C TYR A 418 -16.69 8.55 14.21
N PRO A 419 -17.20 8.29 15.43
CA PRO A 419 -18.61 8.09 15.75
C PRO A 419 -19.39 9.40 15.55
N ALA A 420 -20.65 9.28 15.12
CA ALA A 420 -21.53 10.43 14.94
C ALA A 420 -21.54 11.26 16.22
N LEU A 421 -21.28 12.56 16.08
CA LEU A 421 -21.34 13.49 17.20
C LEU A 421 -22.79 13.51 17.71
N LYS A 422 -23.01 12.99 18.92
CA LYS A 422 -24.29 13.19 19.60
C LYS A 422 -24.51 14.68 19.72
N LYS A 423 -25.53 15.22 19.05
CA LYS A 423 -26.01 16.58 19.32
C LYS A 423 -26.34 16.63 20.81
N LYS A 424 -25.64 17.50 21.54
CA LYS A 424 -25.89 17.75 22.96
C LYS A 424 -27.26 18.36 23.16
#